data_AF-A0A2G6IAY4-F1
#
_entry.id   AF-A0A2G6IAY4-F1
#
_cell.length_a   1.000
_cell.length_b   1.000
_cell.length_c   1.000
_cell.angle_alpha   90.00
_cell.angle_beta   90.00
_cell.angle_gamma   90.00
#
_symmetry.space_group_name_H-M   'P 1'
#
loop_
_entity.id
_entity.type
_entity.pdbx_description
1 polymer ?
#
loop_
_entity_poly.entity_id
_entity_poly.type
_entity_poly.pdbx_seq_one_letter_code
_entity_poly.pdbx_strand_id
1 'polypeptide(L)'
;MNLPTLETDRFTPEPGFRVTVQTPDQNVSTVTESVLARTALKYGDYDNVTFTTAPGVQHFRSLGSGRNAATEAAVAVPCVELSFFLERDDALVTQVIEAIYSAHPYEEPVIFVEPCLRTLHIRGLDEDNPNRFWNAAPADWVPDEHK
;
A
#
# COMPACT_ATOMS: atom_id res chain seq x y z
N MET A 1 6.98 -4.43 -18.54
CA MET A 1 6.99 -2.97 -18.78
C MET A 1 8.37 -2.46 -18.38
N ASN A 2 9.01 -1.60 -19.17
CA ASN A 2 10.27 -0.99 -18.77
C ASN A 2 9.95 0.25 -17.92
N LEU A 3 10.51 0.32 -16.71
CA LEU A 3 10.43 1.51 -15.88
C LEU A 3 11.33 2.61 -16.46
N PRO A 4 10.97 3.90 -16.32
CA PRO A 4 11.82 4.99 -16.79
C PRO A 4 13.13 5.04 -16.01
N THR A 5 14.20 5.48 -16.66
CA THR A 5 15.42 5.90 -15.96
C THR A 5 15.26 7.37 -15.58
N LEU A 6 15.24 7.67 -14.28
CA LEU A 6 15.14 9.04 -13.78
C LEU A 6 16.51 9.49 -13.29
N GLU A 7 17.13 10.44 -13.99
CA GLU A 7 18.39 11.06 -13.59
C GLU A 7 18.12 12.42 -12.97
N THR A 8 18.51 12.60 -11.71
CA THR A 8 18.29 13.84 -10.95
C THR A 8 19.24 13.90 -9.75
N ASP A 9 19.51 15.11 -9.27
CA ASP A 9 20.18 15.39 -8.01
C ASP A 9 19.20 15.56 -6.84
N ARG A 10 17.88 15.52 -7.08
CA ARG A 10 16.88 15.83 -6.06
C ARG A 10 16.44 14.64 -5.22
N PHE A 11 16.33 13.45 -5.83
CA PHE A 11 15.84 12.25 -5.16
C PHE A 11 16.52 11.01 -5.70
N THR A 12 16.49 9.93 -4.95
CA THR A 12 16.96 8.62 -5.40
C THR A 12 15.75 7.79 -5.85
N PRO A 13 15.63 7.44 -7.15
CA PRO A 13 14.62 6.50 -7.61
C PRO A 13 15.06 5.07 -7.29
N GLU A 14 14.17 4.26 -6.73
CA GLU A 14 14.43 2.84 -6.46
C GLU A 14 13.33 1.96 -7.05
N PRO A 15 13.68 0.92 -7.84
CA PRO A 15 12.70 0.01 -8.38
C PRO A 15 12.16 -0.96 -7.33
N GLY A 16 10.90 -1.32 -7.48
CA GLY A 16 10.24 -2.33 -6.66
C GLY A 16 8.83 -2.60 -7.15
N PHE A 17 7.95 -2.95 -6.23
CA PHE A 17 6.58 -3.30 -6.52
C PHE A 17 5.62 -2.48 -5.66
N ARG A 18 4.60 -1.91 -6.30
CA ARG A 18 3.42 -1.44 -5.59
C ARG A 18 2.49 -2.64 -5.44
N VAL A 19 2.13 -2.95 -4.20
CA VAL A 19 1.11 -3.95 -3.90
C VAL A 19 -0.16 -3.22 -3.52
N THR A 20 -1.27 -3.68 -4.08
CA THR A 20 -2.60 -3.14 -3.84
C THR A 20 -3.54 -4.29 -3.48
N VAL A 21 -4.25 -4.16 -2.36
CA VAL A 21 -5.16 -5.18 -1.82
C VAL A 21 -6.52 -4.55 -1.57
N GLN A 22 -7.60 -5.14 -2.11
CA GLN A 22 -8.96 -4.72 -1.77
C GLN A 22 -9.54 -5.60 -0.67
N THR A 23 -9.96 -4.98 0.43
CA THR A 23 -10.43 -5.68 1.64
C THR A 23 -11.53 -4.91 2.36
N PRO A 24 -12.40 -5.55 3.17
CA PRO A 24 -13.30 -4.83 4.06
C PRO A 24 -12.53 -3.95 5.04
N ASP A 25 -13.04 -2.74 5.32
CA ASP A 25 -12.39 -1.76 6.20
C ASP A 25 -11.99 -2.34 7.57
N GLN A 26 -12.91 -3.12 8.18
CA GLN A 26 -12.69 -3.80 9.46
C GLN A 26 -11.56 -4.84 9.46
N ASN A 27 -11.07 -5.26 8.29
CA ASN A 27 -10.00 -6.26 8.13
C ASN A 27 -8.65 -5.63 7.75
N VAL A 28 -8.59 -4.32 7.50
CA VAL A 28 -7.35 -3.63 7.11
C VAL A 28 -6.25 -3.85 8.15
N SER A 29 -6.54 -3.68 9.44
CA SER A 29 -5.54 -3.83 10.49
C SER A 29 -4.94 -5.24 10.51
N THR A 30 -5.77 -6.29 10.44
CA THR A 30 -5.31 -7.69 10.41
C THR A 30 -4.44 -7.98 9.19
N VAL A 31 -4.82 -7.47 8.00
CA VAL A 31 -4.01 -7.63 6.79
C VAL A 31 -2.68 -6.88 6.94
N THR A 32 -2.71 -5.63 7.39
CA THR A 32 -1.50 -4.81 7.60
C THR A 32 -0.55 -5.46 8.61
N GLU A 33 -1.04 -5.91 9.76
CA GLU A 33 -0.23 -6.61 10.76
C GLU A 33 0.43 -7.88 10.21
N SER A 34 -0.27 -8.64 9.38
CA SER A 34 0.28 -9.83 8.71
C SER A 34 1.42 -9.48 7.75
N VAL A 35 1.28 -8.38 7.01
CA VAL A 35 2.34 -7.85 6.13
C VAL A 35 3.54 -7.37 6.97
N LEU A 36 3.28 -6.63 8.05
CA LEU A 36 4.31 -6.07 8.93
C LEU A 36 5.13 -7.14 9.66
N ALA A 37 4.57 -8.33 9.86
CA ALA A 37 5.31 -9.48 10.36
C ALA A 37 6.37 -10.02 9.36
N ARG A 38 6.34 -9.59 8.09
CA ARG A 38 7.26 -10.02 7.03
C ARG A 38 8.21 -8.91 6.57
N THR A 39 7.79 -7.65 6.68
CA THR A 39 8.55 -6.50 6.21
C THR A 39 8.22 -5.27 7.02
N ALA A 40 9.21 -4.40 7.24
CA ALA A 40 8.98 -3.14 7.93
C ALA A 40 8.24 -2.08 7.07
N LEU A 41 8.02 -2.34 5.77
CA LEU A 41 7.41 -1.36 4.84
C LEU A 41 8.07 0.02 4.91
N LYS A 42 9.40 0.04 4.81
CA LYS A 42 10.18 1.27 4.92
C LYS A 42 9.97 2.20 3.72
N TYR A 43 9.87 3.49 4.00
CA TYR A 43 9.91 4.56 3.02
C TYR A 43 10.74 5.73 3.58
N GLY A 44 12.02 5.79 3.19
CA GLY A 44 12.97 6.75 3.76
C GLY A 44 13.20 6.48 5.25
N ASP A 45 12.95 7.49 6.08
CA ASP A 45 13.14 7.43 7.54
C ASP A 45 11.93 6.87 8.29
N TYR A 46 10.89 6.43 7.56
CA TYR A 46 9.65 5.91 8.13
C TYR A 46 9.52 4.41 7.86
N ASP A 47 8.97 3.68 8.82
CA ASP A 47 8.48 2.32 8.64
C ASP A 47 6.94 2.29 8.73
N ASN A 48 6.34 1.13 8.51
CA ASN A 48 4.88 0.94 8.51
C ASN A 48 4.13 1.81 7.49
N VAL A 49 4.80 2.20 6.39
CA VAL A 49 4.24 3.13 5.41
C VAL A 49 3.23 2.38 4.52
N THR A 50 1.96 2.61 4.82
CA THR A 50 0.82 2.12 4.07
C THR A 50 -0.12 3.26 3.71
N PHE A 51 -0.92 3.08 2.66
CA PHE A 51 -1.99 4.00 2.29
C PHE A 51 -3.31 3.25 2.15
N THR A 52 -4.38 3.78 2.73
CA THR A 52 -5.73 3.25 2.59
C THR A 52 -6.62 4.31 1.95
N THR A 53 -7.39 3.92 0.93
CA THR A 53 -8.35 4.83 0.28
C THR A 53 -9.54 5.12 1.19
N ALA A 54 -10.32 6.15 0.86
CA ALA A 54 -11.69 6.22 1.32
C ALA A 54 -12.47 4.95 0.87
N PRO A 55 -13.51 4.52 1.61
CA PRO A 55 -14.33 3.38 1.21
C PRO A 55 -14.96 3.55 -0.17
N GLY A 56 -14.89 2.49 -0.96
CA GLY A 56 -15.55 2.33 -2.25
C GLY A 56 -16.52 1.14 -2.25
N VAL A 57 -16.94 0.71 -3.44
CA VAL A 57 -17.88 -0.39 -3.63
C VAL A 57 -17.35 -1.38 -4.66
N GLN A 58 -17.17 -2.63 -4.24
CA GLN A 58 -16.84 -3.74 -5.11
C GLN A 58 -18.11 -4.41 -5.63
N HIS A 59 -18.13 -4.79 -6.91
CA HIS A 59 -19.24 -5.50 -7.53
C HIS A 59 -18.80 -6.87 -8.03
N PHE A 60 -19.58 -7.92 -7.75
CA PHE A 60 -19.31 -9.27 -8.25
C PHE A 60 -20.58 -10.11 -8.38
N ARG A 61 -20.57 -11.12 -9.25
CA ARG A 61 -21.61 -12.15 -9.31
C ARG A 61 -20.97 -13.49 -8.95
N SER A 62 -21.52 -14.16 -7.93
CA SER A 62 -21.02 -15.49 -7.55
C SER A 62 -21.46 -16.52 -8.59
N LEU A 63 -20.51 -17.36 -9.03
CA LEU A 63 -20.78 -18.44 -9.97
C LEU A 63 -21.19 -19.76 -9.29
N GLY A 64 -21.12 -19.84 -7.95
CA GLY A 64 -21.47 -21.04 -7.19
C GLY A 64 -20.42 -22.16 -7.20
N SER A 65 -19.25 -21.96 -7.82
CA SER A 65 -18.14 -22.91 -7.82
C SER A 65 -17.19 -22.75 -6.61
N GLY A 66 -17.24 -21.60 -5.92
CA GLY A 66 -16.51 -21.36 -4.68
C GLY A 66 -17.41 -21.56 -3.45
N ARG A 67 -17.02 -20.99 -2.30
CA ARG A 67 -17.83 -21.10 -1.06
C ARG A 67 -19.16 -20.35 -1.08
N ASN A 68 -19.26 -19.26 -1.84
CA ASN A 68 -20.50 -18.50 -1.94
C ASN A 68 -21.50 -19.20 -2.87
N ALA A 69 -22.76 -19.27 -2.46
CA ALA A 69 -23.84 -19.70 -3.35
C ALA A 69 -23.88 -18.82 -4.63
N ALA A 70 -24.30 -19.39 -5.75
CA ALA A 70 -24.46 -18.64 -6.99
C ALA A 70 -25.48 -17.50 -6.80
N THR A 71 -25.20 -16.35 -7.40
CA THR A 71 -26.14 -15.22 -7.44
C THR A 71 -26.65 -15.01 -8.86
N GLU A 72 -27.93 -14.65 -8.99
CA GLU A 72 -28.53 -14.37 -10.30
C GLU A 72 -27.96 -13.10 -10.93
N ALA A 73 -27.67 -12.09 -10.11
CA ALA A 73 -27.12 -10.79 -10.51
C ALA A 73 -25.84 -10.44 -9.75
N ALA A 74 -25.17 -9.37 -10.20
CA ALA A 74 -24.08 -8.78 -9.45
C ALA A 74 -24.59 -8.20 -8.14
N VAL A 75 -23.85 -8.44 -7.06
CA VAL A 75 -24.05 -7.85 -5.74
C VAL A 75 -22.94 -6.83 -5.48
N ALA A 76 -23.18 -5.94 -4.52
CA ALA A 76 -22.28 -4.87 -4.16
C ALA A 76 -21.88 -4.98 -2.68
N VAL A 77 -20.60 -4.79 -2.38
CA VAL A 77 -20.06 -4.80 -1.01
C VAL A 77 -19.11 -3.61 -0.79
N PRO A 78 -19.10 -2.99 0.40
CA PRO A 78 -18.13 -1.95 0.70
C PRO A 78 -16.73 -2.54 0.82
N CYS A 79 -15.74 -1.85 0.30
CA CYS A 79 -14.33 -2.21 0.45
C CYS A 79 -13.46 -0.96 0.50
N VAL A 80 -12.23 -1.11 0.99
CA VAL A 80 -11.17 -0.12 0.82
C VAL A 80 -10.03 -0.75 0.02
N GLU A 81 -9.17 0.10 -0.52
CA GLU A 81 -7.93 -0.32 -1.14
C GLU A 81 -6.75 0.04 -0.24
N LEU A 82 -6.04 -0.98 0.24
CA LEU A 82 -4.77 -0.87 0.96
C LEU A 82 -3.63 -0.97 -0.05
N SER A 83 -2.66 -0.06 0.03
CA SER A 83 -1.47 -0.12 -0.82
C SER A 83 -0.19 0.22 -0.07
N PHE A 84 0.91 -0.39 -0.51
CA PHE A 84 2.25 -0.21 0.03
C PHE A 84 3.31 -0.58 -1.00
N PHE A 85 4.56 -0.21 -0.73
CA PHE A 85 5.70 -0.53 -1.58
C PHE A 85 6.50 -1.70 -1.00
N LEU A 86 6.95 -2.60 -1.87
CA LEU A 86 7.94 -3.63 -1.59
C LEU A 86 9.17 -3.43 -2.46
N GLU A 87 10.33 -3.69 -1.88
CA GLU A 87 11.61 -3.69 -2.59
C GLU A 87 11.59 -4.77 -3.69
N ARG A 88 12.49 -4.65 -4.67
CA ARG A 88 12.58 -5.58 -5.80
C ARG A 88 13.19 -6.93 -5.37
N ASP A 89 12.43 -7.68 -4.60
CA ASP A 89 12.76 -9.00 -4.08
C ASP A 89 11.54 -9.92 -4.25
N ASP A 90 11.58 -10.77 -5.27
CA ASP A 90 10.48 -11.67 -5.62
C ASP A 90 10.16 -12.67 -4.49
N ALA A 91 11.15 -13.07 -3.69
CA ALA A 91 10.95 -13.99 -2.57
C ALA A 91 10.21 -13.30 -1.42
N LEU A 92 10.58 -12.05 -1.11
CA LEU A 92 9.85 -11.24 -0.14
C LEU A 92 8.43 -10.96 -0.61
N VAL A 93 8.24 -10.57 -1.88
CA VAL A 93 6.92 -10.35 -2.47
C VAL A 93 6.05 -11.60 -2.31
N THR A 94 6.57 -12.78 -2.66
CA THR A 94 5.83 -14.04 -2.51
C THR A 94 5.40 -14.27 -1.06
N GLN A 95 6.32 -14.12 -0.10
CA GLN A 95 6.01 -14.29 1.33
C GLN A 95 4.96 -13.31 1.85
N VAL A 96 5.01 -12.06 1.38
CA VAL A 96 4.02 -11.04 1.76
C VAL A 96 2.64 -11.37 1.18
N ILE A 97 2.57 -11.80 -0.08
CA ILE A 97 1.30 -12.18 -0.71
C ILE A 97 0.70 -13.41 -0.03
N GLU A 98 1.50 -14.43 0.30
CA GLU A 98 1.04 -15.58 1.08
C GLU A 98 0.52 -15.19 2.47
N ALA A 99 1.20 -14.24 3.14
CA ALA A 99 0.75 -13.70 4.42
C ALA A 99 -0.58 -12.95 4.30
N ILE A 100 -0.80 -12.22 3.21
CA ILE A 100 -2.10 -11.59 2.91
C ILE A 100 -3.15 -12.67 2.70
N TYR A 101 -2.92 -13.67 1.85
CA TYR A 101 -3.86 -14.78 1.63
C TYR A 101 -4.28 -15.47 2.94
N SER A 102 -3.35 -15.68 3.87
CA SER A 102 -3.65 -16.29 5.17
C SER A 102 -4.48 -15.40 6.11
N ALA A 103 -4.34 -14.07 6.01
CA ALA A 103 -5.01 -13.13 6.90
C ALA A 103 -6.30 -12.55 6.31
N HIS A 104 -6.47 -12.63 4.99
CA HIS A 104 -7.57 -12.02 4.28
C HIS A 104 -8.89 -12.79 4.49
N PRO A 105 -10.04 -12.11 4.65
CA PRO A 105 -11.33 -12.78 4.88
C PRO A 105 -11.90 -13.49 3.64
N TYR A 106 -11.37 -13.21 2.44
CA TYR A 106 -11.85 -13.78 1.18
C TYR A 106 -10.98 -14.95 0.73
N GLU A 107 -11.62 -15.94 0.11
CA GLU A 107 -10.95 -17.09 -0.51
C GLU A 107 -10.05 -16.66 -1.68
N GLU A 108 -10.51 -15.70 -2.49
CA GLU A 108 -9.75 -15.08 -3.57
C GLU A 108 -9.63 -13.57 -3.28
N PRO A 109 -8.57 -13.13 -2.56
CA PRO A 109 -8.32 -11.72 -2.35
C PRO A 109 -7.99 -11.03 -3.69
N VAL A 110 -8.54 -9.83 -3.91
CA VAL A 110 -8.15 -9.02 -5.07
C VAL A 110 -6.84 -8.32 -4.74
N ILE A 111 -5.75 -8.82 -5.32
CA ILE A 111 -4.40 -8.31 -5.13
C ILE A 111 -3.77 -8.01 -6.48
N PHE A 112 -3.20 -6.81 -6.61
CA PHE A 112 -2.38 -6.43 -7.76
C PHE A 112 -0.94 -6.16 -7.31
N VAL A 113 0.02 -6.61 -8.11
CA VAL A 113 1.45 -6.38 -7.92
C VAL A 113 1.98 -5.74 -9.19
N GLU A 114 2.37 -4.47 -9.09
CA GLU A 114 2.78 -3.67 -10.24
C GLU A 114 4.22 -3.19 -10.08
N PRO A 115 5.11 -3.41 -11.07
CA PRO A 115 6.44 -2.81 -11.07
C PRO A 115 6.34 -1.29 -11.01
N CYS A 116 7.09 -0.66 -10.12
CA CYS A 116 7.11 0.80 -9.97
C CYS A 116 8.49 1.32 -9.53
N LEU A 117 8.62 2.64 -9.47
CA LEU A 117 9.72 3.34 -8.78
C LEU A 117 9.16 4.02 -7.54
N ARG A 118 9.81 3.84 -6.39
CA ARG A 118 9.68 4.79 -5.27
C ARG A 118 10.72 5.89 -5.40
N THR A 119 10.47 7.03 -4.76
CA THR A 119 11.45 8.12 -4.66
C THR A 119 11.85 8.29 -3.20
N LEU A 120 13.15 8.39 -2.95
CA LEU A 120 13.70 8.66 -1.62
C LEU A 120 14.36 10.02 -1.61
N HIS A 121 14.21 10.74 -0.49
CA HIS A 121 14.89 12.01 -0.31
C HIS A 121 16.40 11.81 -0.13
N ILE A 122 17.18 12.76 -0.63
CA ILE A 122 18.62 12.84 -0.35
C ILE A 122 18.80 13.82 0.82
N ARG A 123 19.46 13.36 1.89
CA ARG A 123 19.69 14.13 3.12
C ARG A 123 20.52 15.39 2.87
N GLY A 124 20.10 16.51 3.48
CA GLY A 124 20.80 17.80 3.39
C GLY A 124 20.44 18.63 2.15
N LEU A 125 19.50 18.18 1.31
CA LEU A 125 19.01 18.94 0.17
C LEU A 125 17.66 19.61 0.46
N ASP A 126 17.51 20.87 0.03
CA ASP A 126 16.30 21.68 0.21
C ASP A 126 15.84 21.84 1.67
N GLU A 127 16.78 21.85 2.62
CA GLU A 127 16.46 21.93 4.05
C GLU A 127 15.80 23.27 4.43
N ASP A 128 16.15 24.35 3.71
CA ASP A 128 15.61 25.70 3.85
C ASP A 128 14.36 25.96 2.97
N ASN A 129 13.85 24.96 2.27
CA ASN A 129 12.70 25.12 1.40
C ASN A 129 11.45 25.53 2.21
N PRO A 130 10.79 26.65 1.88
CA PRO A 130 9.69 27.20 2.68
C PRO A 130 8.44 26.32 2.69
N ASN A 131 8.35 25.33 1.80
CA ASN A 131 7.25 24.36 1.76
C ASN A 131 7.44 23.18 2.72
N ARG A 132 8.59 23.07 3.40
CA ARG A 132 8.78 22.05 4.44
C ARG A 132 8.00 22.45 5.68
N PHE A 133 7.27 21.49 6.27
CA PHE A 133 6.39 21.78 7.40
C PHE A 133 7.15 22.34 8.62
N TRP A 134 8.44 21.99 8.79
CA TRP A 134 9.30 22.52 9.86
C TRP A 134 9.80 23.96 9.61
N ASN A 135 9.67 24.47 8.39
CA ASN A 135 10.00 25.86 8.02
C ASN A 135 8.77 26.78 8.01
N ALA A 136 7.59 26.26 8.39
CA ALA A 136 6.34 27.00 8.45
C ALA A 136 5.70 26.85 9.85
N ALA A 137 4.66 27.65 10.12
CA ALA A 137 3.83 27.41 11.30
C ALA A 137 3.22 25.99 11.22
N PRO A 138 3.16 25.25 12.34
CA PRO A 138 2.61 23.90 12.35
C PRO A 138 1.20 23.89 11.75
N ALA A 139 0.99 23.07 10.72
CA ALA A 139 -0.31 22.93 10.10
C ALA A 139 -1.20 21.99 10.92
N ASP A 140 -2.52 22.14 10.81
CA ASP A 140 -3.50 21.35 11.59
C ASP A 140 -3.41 19.84 11.33
N TRP A 141 -2.85 19.44 10.19
CA TRP A 141 -2.69 18.03 9.82
C TRP A 141 -1.44 17.37 10.41
N VAL A 142 -0.52 18.14 11.01
CA VAL A 142 0.64 17.57 11.70
C VAL A 142 0.13 16.90 12.98
N PRO A 143 0.41 15.60 13.20
CA PRO A 143 0.04 14.93 14.44
C PRO A 143 0.58 15.67 15.67
N ASP A 144 -0.17 15.65 16.77
CA ASP A 144 0.22 16.36 17.99
C ASP A 144 1.54 15.86 18.57
N GLU A 145 1.90 14.60 18.32
CA GLU A 145 3.18 14.00 18.70
C GLU A 145 4.39 14.60 17.97
N HIS A 146 4.15 15.35 16.88
CA HIS A 146 5.18 16.00 16.06
C HIS A 146 5.12 17.54 16.11
N LYS A 147 4.24 18.12 16.94
CA LYS A 147 4.19 19.56 17.24
C LYS A 147 5.13 19.90 18.39
#